data_AF-A0A9N9TV04-F1
#
_entry.id   AF-A0A9N9TV04-F1
#
_cell.length_a   1.000
_cell.length_b   1.000
_cell.length_c   1.000
_cell.angle_alpha   90.00
_cell.angle_beta   90.00
_cell.angle_gamma   90.00
#
_symmetry.space_group_name_H-M   'P 1'
#
loop_
_entity.id
_entity.type
_entity.pdbx_description
1 polymer ?
#
loop_
_entity_poly.entity_id
_entity_poly.type
_entity_poly.pdbx_seq_one_letter_code
_entity_poly.pdbx_strand_id
1 'polypeptide(L)'
;MNVSDCLREIYVGPFSDYLTASNSLGGLVKDQSQLVNCLFKLEINLMQILQKYKKPVHSQEEDIFLEPISKQINIIKNHAIEKSADCHYLQFVSDSIEIYCWTKETDLETFISRFSDLIIAYKSKYRFSNIAEKYSGWLEAWTQTLEELSEFVLTHFKNGLVWQGNEILPAQAALGDKNEFRNFDHKALFKDINRANSRLLRQADENADNPE
;
A
#
# COMPACT_ATOMS: atom_id res chain seq x y z
N MET A 1 -1.16 -6.52 21.05
CA MET A 1 -0.72 -5.68 19.92
C MET A 1 -1.96 -5.23 19.18
N ASN A 2 -2.12 -3.95 18.91
CA ASN A 2 -3.26 -3.43 18.17
C ASN A 2 -3.03 -3.77 16.66
N VAL A 3 -4.08 -4.16 15.93
CA VAL A 3 -4.00 -4.54 14.50
C VAL A 3 -3.39 -3.43 13.62
N SER A 4 -3.58 -2.17 14.00
CA SER A 4 -2.98 -1.02 13.32
C SER A 4 -1.48 -0.94 13.60
N ASP A 5 -1.02 -1.39 14.78
CA ASP A 5 0.40 -1.46 15.10
C ASP A 5 1.09 -2.56 14.26
N CYS A 6 0.47 -3.74 14.12
CA CYS A 6 1.01 -4.81 13.27
C CYS A 6 1.16 -4.34 11.80
N LEU A 7 0.15 -3.65 11.23
CA LEU A 7 0.26 -3.13 9.87
C LEU A 7 1.31 -2.01 9.76
N ARG A 8 1.51 -1.22 10.82
CA ARG A 8 2.56 -0.20 10.88
C ARG A 8 3.95 -0.82 10.94
N GLU A 9 4.13 -1.99 11.56
CA GLU A 9 5.39 -2.74 11.56
C GLU A 9 5.80 -3.10 10.13
N ILE A 10 4.86 -3.58 9.31
CA ILE A 10 5.09 -3.81 7.87
C ILE A 10 5.52 -2.51 7.17
N TYR A 11 4.84 -1.40 7.50
CA TYR A 11 5.12 -0.09 6.90
C TYR A 11 6.53 0.44 7.24
N VAL A 12 6.99 0.29 8.48
CA VAL A 12 8.33 0.75 8.91
C VAL A 12 9.44 -0.28 8.65
N GLY A 13 9.08 -1.54 8.40
CA GLY A 13 9.99 -2.63 8.05
C GLY A 13 10.11 -2.81 6.53
N PRO A 14 9.65 -3.94 5.95
CA PRO A 14 9.93 -4.29 4.56
C PRO A 14 9.39 -3.28 3.55
N PHE A 15 8.29 -2.58 3.86
CA PHE A 15 7.77 -1.56 2.95
C PHE A 15 8.66 -0.31 2.92
N SER A 16 9.28 0.05 4.03
CA SER A 16 10.27 1.14 4.09
C SER A 16 11.51 0.80 3.26
N ASP A 17 11.96 -0.45 3.29
CA ASP A 17 13.06 -0.94 2.46
C ASP A 17 12.69 -0.87 0.97
N TYR A 18 11.46 -1.26 0.62
CA TYR A 18 10.93 -1.13 -0.73
C TYR A 18 10.91 0.33 -1.22
N LEU A 19 10.46 1.27 -0.38
CA LEU A 19 10.46 2.70 -0.72
C LEU A 19 11.88 3.24 -0.90
N THR A 20 12.82 2.81 -0.05
CA THR A 20 14.22 3.21 -0.12
C THR A 20 14.86 2.70 -1.41
N ALA A 21 14.70 1.41 -1.72
CA ALA A 21 15.19 0.82 -2.96
C ALA A 21 14.56 1.49 -4.20
N SER A 22 13.25 1.79 -4.15
CA SER A 22 12.54 2.47 -5.22
C SER A 22 13.07 3.89 -5.48
N ASN A 23 13.36 4.63 -4.41
CA ASN A 23 13.94 5.97 -4.51
C ASN A 23 15.34 5.93 -5.14
N SER A 24 16.17 4.97 -4.76
CA SER A 24 17.52 4.78 -5.32
C SER A 24 17.49 4.42 -6.81
N LEU A 25 16.49 3.64 -7.25
CA LEU A 25 16.30 3.29 -8.66
C LEU A 25 15.78 4.48 -9.49
N GLY A 26 14.99 5.35 -8.87
CA GLY A 26 14.45 6.55 -9.52
C GLY A 26 13.42 6.25 -10.63
N GLY A 27 13.15 7.27 -11.44
CA GLY A 27 12.26 7.17 -12.60
C GLY A 27 10.89 6.56 -12.26
N LEU A 28 10.41 5.69 -13.14
CA LEU A 28 9.08 5.08 -13.02
C LEU A 28 8.95 4.15 -11.82
N VAL A 29 10.05 3.56 -11.31
CA VAL A 29 10.02 2.75 -10.08
C VAL A 29 9.69 3.63 -8.88
N LYS A 30 10.37 4.78 -8.77
CA LYS A 30 10.10 5.77 -7.72
C LYS A 30 8.66 6.27 -7.82
N ASP A 31 8.18 6.61 -9.01
CA ASP A 31 6.81 7.10 -9.22
C ASP A 31 5.77 6.07 -8.79
N GLN A 32 5.92 4.79 -9.21
CA GLN A 32 5.03 3.71 -8.80
C GLN A 32 5.05 3.52 -7.27
N SER A 33 6.23 3.56 -6.64
CA SER A 33 6.36 3.39 -5.19
C SER A 33 5.62 4.47 -4.38
N GLN A 34 5.52 5.70 -4.89
CA GLN A 34 4.76 6.77 -4.26
C GLN A 34 3.24 6.52 -4.34
N LEU A 35 2.78 5.92 -5.43
CA LEU A 35 1.39 5.49 -5.56
C LEU A 35 1.08 4.35 -4.58
N VAL A 36 2.00 3.40 -4.42
CA VAL A 36 1.85 2.30 -3.44
C VAL A 36 1.89 2.85 -2.00
N ASN A 37 2.73 3.84 -1.70
CA ASN A 37 2.75 4.50 -0.38
C ASN A 37 1.40 5.13 -0.04
N CYS A 38 0.76 5.76 -1.03
CA CYS A 38 -0.60 6.28 -0.86
C CYS A 38 -1.60 5.17 -0.50
N LEU A 39 -1.50 4.00 -1.14
CA LEU A 39 -2.35 2.84 -0.83
C LEU A 39 -2.16 2.35 0.60
N PHE A 40 -0.91 2.16 1.04
CA PHE A 40 -0.60 1.76 2.42
C PHE A 40 -1.19 2.70 3.46
N LYS A 41 -1.07 4.01 3.22
CA LYS A 41 -1.63 5.02 4.13
C LYS A 41 -3.16 4.94 4.18
N LEU A 42 -3.82 4.70 3.05
CA LEU A 42 -5.27 4.46 3.03
C LEU A 42 -5.65 3.23 3.85
N GLU A 43 -4.90 2.14 3.75
CA GLU A 43 -5.14 0.91 4.51
C GLU A 43 -4.91 1.10 6.02
N ILE A 44 -3.84 1.81 6.42
CA ILE A 44 -3.61 2.16 7.83
C ILE A 44 -4.79 2.98 8.38
N ASN A 45 -5.28 3.97 7.64
CA ASN A 45 -6.45 4.75 8.06
C ASN A 45 -7.69 3.84 8.17
N LEU A 46 -7.91 2.93 7.23
CA LEU A 46 -9.01 1.96 7.31
C LEU A 46 -8.92 1.14 8.61
N MET A 47 -7.74 0.62 8.96
CA MET A 47 -7.55 -0.14 10.21
C MET A 47 -7.89 0.69 11.46
N GLN A 48 -7.53 1.97 11.48
CA GLN A 48 -7.90 2.88 12.57
C GLN A 48 -9.41 3.09 12.65
N ILE A 49 -10.10 3.22 11.51
CA ILE A 49 -11.56 3.33 11.45
C ILE A 49 -12.22 2.07 11.99
N LEU A 50 -11.78 0.89 11.56
CA LEU A 50 -12.34 -0.40 12.00
C LEU A 50 -12.23 -0.61 13.51
N GLN A 51 -11.17 -0.07 14.13
CA GLN A 51 -10.95 -0.17 15.58
C GLN A 51 -11.74 0.82 16.40
N LYS A 52 -12.02 1.99 15.84
CA LYS A 52 -12.69 3.07 16.55
C LYS A 52 -14.20 2.99 16.41
N TYR A 53 -14.67 2.70 15.21
CA TYR A 53 -16.08 2.74 14.86
C TYR A 53 -16.70 1.35 14.79
N LYS A 54 -17.99 1.28 15.10
CA LYS A 54 -18.80 0.08 14.87
C LYS A 54 -19.13 -0.05 13.38
N LYS A 55 -19.45 -1.28 12.95
CA LYS A 55 -19.90 -1.55 11.58
C LYS A 55 -21.08 -0.63 11.21
N PRO A 56 -21.00 0.11 10.09
CA PRO A 56 -22.13 0.91 9.61
C PRO A 56 -23.35 0.04 9.31
N VAL A 57 -24.53 0.63 9.46
CA VAL A 57 -25.81 -0.06 9.19
C VAL A 57 -26.07 -0.12 7.68
N HIS A 58 -25.61 0.89 6.95
CA HIS A 58 -25.79 1.03 5.52
C HIS A 58 -24.49 0.71 4.79
N SER A 59 -24.52 -0.22 3.82
CA SER A 59 -23.34 -0.62 3.05
C SER A 59 -22.67 0.55 2.32
N GLN A 60 -23.45 1.55 1.91
CA GLN A 60 -22.93 2.77 1.26
C GLN A 60 -21.96 3.55 2.16
N GLU A 61 -22.10 3.45 3.49
CA GLU A 61 -21.19 4.10 4.44
C GLU A 61 -19.86 3.33 4.53
N GLU A 62 -19.87 2.01 4.34
CA GLU A 62 -18.67 1.19 4.26
C GLU A 62 -17.86 1.50 2.99
N ASP A 63 -18.55 1.73 1.87
CA ASP A 63 -17.94 2.07 0.58
C ASP A 63 -17.14 3.38 0.63
N ILE A 64 -17.47 4.32 1.53
CA ILE A 64 -16.73 5.58 1.71
C ILE A 64 -15.25 5.32 2.00
N PHE A 65 -14.94 4.23 2.70
CA PHE A 65 -13.58 3.88 3.13
C PHE A 65 -12.89 2.92 2.18
N LEU A 66 -13.65 2.05 1.51
CA LEU A 66 -13.12 1.04 0.59
C LEU A 66 -12.93 1.55 -0.85
N GLU A 67 -13.73 2.54 -1.27
CA GLU A 67 -13.64 3.10 -2.63
C GLU A 67 -12.28 3.78 -2.89
N PRO A 68 -11.70 4.58 -1.97
CA PRO A 68 -10.39 5.20 -2.19
C PRO A 68 -9.26 4.17 -2.39
N ILE A 69 -9.27 3.07 -1.64
CA ILE A 69 -8.33 1.95 -1.81
C ILE A 69 -8.49 1.34 -3.21
N SER A 70 -9.73 1.07 -3.61
CA SER A 70 -10.04 0.50 -4.93
C SER A 70 -9.59 1.42 -6.08
N LYS A 71 -9.82 2.73 -5.95
CA LYS A 71 -9.35 3.75 -6.91
C LYS A 71 -7.83 3.77 -6.99
N GLN A 72 -7.15 3.71 -5.85
CA GLN A 72 -5.70 3.76 -5.79
C GLN A 72 -5.05 2.51 -6.43
N ILE A 73 -5.62 1.32 -6.19
CA ILE A 73 -5.23 0.08 -6.88
C ILE A 73 -5.31 0.23 -8.40
N ASN A 74 -6.41 0.80 -8.92
CA ASN A 74 -6.57 1.04 -10.35
C ASN A 74 -5.54 2.03 -10.90
N ILE A 75 -5.20 3.07 -10.15
CA ILE A 75 -4.16 4.04 -10.55
C ILE A 75 -2.79 3.34 -10.67
N ILE A 76 -2.43 2.49 -9.71
CA ILE A 76 -1.17 1.74 -9.72
C ILE A 76 -1.10 0.79 -10.92
N LYS A 77 -2.21 0.11 -11.24
CA LYS A 77 -2.30 -0.77 -12.41
C LYS A 77 -2.15 -0.02 -13.73
N ASN A 78 -2.87 1.10 -13.88
CA ASN A 78 -2.81 1.91 -15.09
C ASN A 78 -1.41 2.51 -15.31
N HIS A 79 -0.71 2.87 -14.23
CA HIS A 79 0.66 3.37 -14.31
C HIS A 79 1.61 2.36 -15.01
N ALA A 80 1.49 1.06 -14.74
CA ALA A 80 2.33 0.07 -15.42
C ALA A 80 1.87 -0.21 -16.86
N ILE A 81 0.56 -0.19 -17.15
CA ILE A 81 0.02 -0.39 -18.50
C ILE A 81 0.51 0.71 -19.44
N GLU A 82 0.40 1.97 -19.04
CA GLU A 82 0.82 3.14 -19.83
C GLU A 82 2.34 3.16 -20.11
N LYS A 83 3.13 2.43 -19.32
CA LYS A 83 4.60 2.40 -19.39
C LYS A 83 5.16 1.00 -19.76
N SER A 84 4.28 0.11 -20.21
CA SER A 84 4.53 -1.33 -20.36
C SER A 84 5.59 -1.70 -21.40
N ALA A 85 5.85 -0.85 -22.40
CA ALA A 85 6.82 -1.09 -23.46
C ALA A 85 8.27 -1.13 -22.95
N ASP A 86 8.60 -0.39 -21.88
CA ASP A 86 9.98 -0.21 -21.42
C ASP A 86 10.25 -0.76 -20.01
N CYS A 87 9.22 -1.23 -19.29
CA CYS A 87 9.28 -1.40 -17.83
C CYS A 87 8.55 -2.64 -17.32
N HIS A 88 8.87 -3.84 -17.83
CA HIS A 88 8.27 -5.11 -17.41
C HIS A 88 8.44 -5.45 -15.91
N TYR A 89 9.36 -4.79 -15.20
CA TYR A 89 9.53 -4.92 -13.76
C TYR A 89 8.39 -4.28 -12.96
N LEU A 90 7.75 -3.23 -13.48
CA LEU A 90 6.61 -2.58 -12.83
C LEU A 90 5.35 -3.47 -12.81
N GLN A 91 5.27 -4.44 -13.73
CA GLN A 91 4.14 -5.37 -13.82
C GLN A 91 4.03 -6.28 -12.61
N PHE A 92 5.15 -6.66 -11.98
CA PHE A 92 5.09 -7.46 -10.76
C PHE A 92 4.33 -6.74 -9.65
N VAL A 93 4.66 -5.47 -9.40
CA VAL A 93 3.96 -4.64 -8.41
C VAL A 93 2.50 -4.48 -8.82
N SER A 94 2.21 -4.15 -10.08
CA SER A 94 0.83 -3.92 -10.55
C SER A 94 -0.06 -5.17 -10.53
N ASP A 95 0.49 -6.35 -10.81
CA ASP A 95 -0.28 -7.60 -10.75
C ASP A 95 -0.50 -8.05 -9.30
N SER A 96 0.49 -7.84 -8.43
CA SER A 96 0.40 -8.22 -7.01
C SER A 96 -0.41 -7.24 -6.16
N ILE A 97 -0.58 -5.99 -6.59
CA ILE A 97 -1.30 -4.96 -5.82
C ILE A 97 -2.78 -5.30 -5.59
N GLU A 98 -3.36 -6.24 -6.35
CA GLU A 98 -4.71 -6.71 -6.09
C GLU A 98 -4.87 -7.37 -4.72
N ILE A 99 -3.78 -7.79 -4.05
CA ILE A 99 -3.84 -8.38 -2.70
C ILE A 99 -4.54 -7.46 -1.69
N TYR A 100 -4.48 -6.14 -1.89
CA TYR A 100 -5.15 -5.13 -1.05
C TYR A 100 -6.68 -5.12 -1.23
N CYS A 101 -7.22 -5.87 -2.20
CA CYS A 101 -8.66 -6.10 -2.34
C CYS A 101 -9.20 -7.16 -1.37
N TRP A 102 -8.36 -7.73 -0.49
CA TRP A 102 -8.74 -8.78 0.46
C TRP A 102 -10.00 -8.43 1.28
N THR A 103 -10.27 -7.14 1.54
CA THR A 103 -11.43 -6.70 2.30
C THR A 103 -12.78 -7.07 1.66
N LYS A 104 -12.80 -7.41 0.37
CA LYS A 104 -14.00 -7.78 -0.40
C LYS A 104 -14.16 -9.29 -0.59
N GLU A 105 -13.21 -10.07 -0.11
CA GLU A 105 -13.13 -11.50 -0.38
C GLU A 105 -13.73 -12.32 0.75
N THR A 106 -14.41 -13.41 0.40
CA THR A 106 -15.04 -14.33 1.36
C THR A 106 -14.14 -15.50 1.73
N ASP A 107 -13.24 -15.90 0.83
CA ASP A 107 -12.26 -16.97 1.04
C ASP A 107 -10.84 -16.40 0.93
N LEU A 108 -10.33 -15.92 2.06
CA LEU A 108 -9.03 -15.25 2.12
C LEU A 108 -7.87 -16.22 1.95
N GLU A 109 -7.99 -17.49 2.36
CA GLU A 109 -6.91 -18.46 2.18
C GLU A 109 -6.67 -18.72 0.69
N THR A 110 -7.74 -19.00 -0.06
CA THR A 110 -7.66 -19.18 -1.52
C THR A 110 -7.27 -17.90 -2.23
N PHE A 111 -7.75 -16.74 -1.78
CA PHE A 111 -7.40 -15.46 -2.38
C PHE A 111 -5.90 -15.16 -2.20
N ILE A 112 -5.36 -15.28 -0.99
CA ILE A 112 -3.96 -15.00 -0.67
C ILE A 112 -3.03 -16.02 -1.35
N SER A 113 -3.42 -17.30 -1.44
CA SER A 113 -2.57 -18.32 -2.09
C SER A 113 -2.27 -18.01 -3.55
N ARG A 114 -3.20 -17.36 -4.27
CA ARG A 114 -2.99 -16.91 -5.65
C ARG A 114 -1.83 -15.89 -5.77
N PHE A 115 -1.65 -15.05 -4.75
CA PHE A 115 -0.54 -14.09 -4.72
C PHE A 115 0.77 -14.77 -4.37
N SER A 116 0.76 -15.77 -3.48
CA SER A 116 1.94 -16.61 -3.22
C SER A 116 2.45 -17.29 -4.51
N ASP A 117 1.55 -17.87 -5.30
CA ASP A 117 1.90 -18.48 -6.59
C ASP A 117 2.44 -17.43 -7.59
N LEU A 118 1.82 -16.26 -7.64
CA LEU A 118 2.25 -15.14 -8.47
C LEU A 118 3.65 -14.65 -8.10
N ILE A 119 3.93 -14.51 -6.80
CA ILE A 119 5.24 -14.13 -6.26
C ILE A 119 6.31 -15.15 -6.68
N ILE A 120 6.03 -16.45 -6.55
CA ILE A 120 6.97 -17.53 -6.96
C ILE A 120 7.26 -17.46 -8.46
N ALA A 121 6.23 -17.25 -9.28
CA ALA A 121 6.37 -17.11 -10.72
C ALA A 121 7.25 -15.90 -11.10
N TYR A 122 7.04 -14.75 -10.46
CA TYR A 122 7.83 -13.54 -10.69
C TYR A 122 9.27 -13.66 -10.16
N LYS A 123 9.49 -14.21 -8.96
CA LYS A 123 10.83 -14.53 -8.44
C LYS A 123 11.61 -15.38 -9.43
N SER A 124 10.98 -16.42 -9.97
CA SER A 124 11.59 -17.30 -10.97
C SER A 124 11.90 -16.57 -12.29
N LYS A 125 10.97 -15.74 -12.77
CA LYS A 125 11.12 -14.95 -13.99
C LYS A 125 12.30 -13.96 -13.91
N TYR A 126 12.42 -13.21 -12.81
CA TYR A 126 13.47 -12.20 -12.68
C TYR A 126 14.84 -12.78 -12.36
N ARG A 127 14.91 -13.92 -11.66
CA ARG A 127 16.18 -14.59 -11.32
C ARG A 127 17.08 -14.84 -12.54
N PHE A 128 16.49 -15.09 -13.71
CA PHE A 128 17.23 -15.36 -14.95
C PHE A 128 17.27 -14.17 -15.92
N SER A 129 16.83 -12.99 -15.48
CA SER A 129 16.79 -11.80 -16.32
C SER A 129 18.10 -11.00 -16.25
N ASN A 130 18.40 -10.25 -17.31
CA ASN A 130 19.52 -9.32 -17.37
C ASN A 130 19.38 -8.11 -16.42
N ILE A 131 18.20 -7.92 -15.83
CA ILE A 131 17.93 -6.85 -14.86
C ILE A 131 18.03 -7.32 -13.41
N ALA A 132 18.26 -8.63 -13.17
CA ALA A 132 18.24 -9.23 -11.85
C ALA A 132 19.13 -8.50 -10.84
N GLU A 133 20.36 -8.15 -11.23
CA GLU A 133 21.33 -7.50 -10.35
C GLU A 133 20.91 -6.07 -9.96
N LYS A 134 20.33 -5.33 -10.90
CA LYS A 134 19.91 -3.94 -10.67
C LYS A 134 18.68 -3.84 -9.76
N TYR A 135 17.73 -4.76 -9.89
CA TYR A 135 16.44 -4.68 -9.21
C TYR A 135 16.26 -5.71 -8.08
N SER A 136 17.28 -6.53 -7.77
CA SER A 136 17.18 -7.62 -6.79
C SER A 136 16.66 -7.16 -5.43
N GLY A 137 17.31 -6.17 -4.81
CA GLY A 137 16.91 -5.65 -3.49
C GLY A 137 15.51 -5.01 -3.50
N TRP A 138 15.12 -4.39 -4.62
CA TRP A 138 13.78 -3.83 -4.78
C TRP A 138 12.70 -4.92 -4.89
N LEU A 139 12.95 -5.97 -5.69
CA LEU A 139 12.07 -7.11 -5.83
C LEU A 139 11.94 -7.91 -4.52
N GLU A 140 13.05 -8.08 -3.81
CA GLU A 140 13.10 -8.76 -2.53
C GLU A 140 12.30 -8.02 -1.45
N ALA A 141 12.52 -6.71 -1.31
CA ALA A 141 11.77 -5.89 -0.36
C ALA A 141 10.26 -5.85 -0.67
N TRP A 142 9.87 -5.76 -1.95
CA TRP A 142 8.45 -5.85 -2.32
C TRP A 142 7.87 -7.22 -2.01
N THR A 143 8.63 -8.29 -2.26
CA THR A 143 8.16 -9.64 -1.96
C THR A 143 7.94 -9.83 -0.46
N GLN A 144 8.91 -9.42 0.36
CA GLN A 144 8.80 -9.50 1.81
C GLN A 144 7.58 -8.72 2.31
N THR A 145 7.32 -7.54 1.73
CA THR A 145 6.13 -6.74 2.03
C THR A 145 4.83 -7.53 1.78
N LEU A 146 4.73 -8.23 0.64
CA LEU A 146 3.54 -9.02 0.31
C LEU A 146 3.39 -10.26 1.20
N GLU A 147 4.50 -10.92 1.53
CA GLU A 147 4.51 -12.10 2.41
C GLU A 147 4.05 -11.72 3.82
N GLU A 148 4.56 -10.62 4.40
CA GLU A 148 4.11 -10.12 5.70
C GLU A 148 2.66 -9.61 5.69
N LEU A 149 2.22 -8.95 4.60
CA LEU A 149 0.82 -8.56 4.45
C LEU A 149 -0.09 -9.79 4.41
N SER A 150 0.33 -10.85 3.70
CA SER A 150 -0.42 -12.10 3.61
C SER A 150 -0.58 -12.75 5.00
N GLU A 151 0.50 -12.81 5.77
CA GLU A 151 0.46 -13.33 7.14
C GLU A 151 -0.43 -12.46 8.05
N PHE A 152 -0.32 -11.14 7.96
CA PHE A 152 -1.14 -10.20 8.69
C PHE A 152 -2.64 -10.41 8.41
N VAL A 153 -3.04 -10.47 7.14
CA VAL A 153 -4.44 -10.67 6.73
C VAL A 153 -4.96 -12.01 7.24
N LEU A 154 -4.21 -13.10 7.06
CA LEU A 154 -4.66 -14.43 7.49
C LEU A 154 -4.68 -14.57 9.02
N THR A 155 -3.83 -13.85 9.74
CA THR A 155 -3.78 -13.89 11.20
C THR A 155 -4.93 -13.10 11.83
N HIS A 156 -5.22 -11.91 11.31
CA HIS A 156 -6.15 -10.98 11.95
C HIS A 156 -7.55 -10.95 11.31
N PHE A 157 -7.65 -11.32 10.04
CA PHE A 157 -8.85 -11.16 9.23
C PHE A 157 -9.29 -12.43 8.54
N LYS A 158 -8.86 -13.62 8.97
CA LYS A 158 -9.20 -14.92 8.37
C LYS A 158 -10.66 -15.07 7.90
N ASN A 159 -11.62 -14.50 8.65
CA ASN A 159 -13.05 -14.57 8.38
C ASN A 159 -13.63 -13.30 7.71
N GLY A 160 -12.78 -12.49 7.07
CA GLY A 160 -13.14 -11.22 6.45
C GLY A 160 -12.93 -10.02 7.37
N LEU A 161 -13.42 -8.86 6.92
CA LEU A 161 -13.26 -7.57 7.57
C LEU A 161 -13.97 -7.52 8.94
N VAL A 162 -13.23 -7.15 10.00
CA VAL A 162 -13.75 -7.10 11.37
C VAL A 162 -13.79 -5.67 11.89
N TRP A 163 -14.97 -5.24 12.34
CA TRP A 163 -15.16 -3.96 13.05
C TRP A 163 -15.08 -4.20 14.55
N GLN A 164 -14.13 -3.57 15.22
CA GLN A 164 -13.84 -3.75 16.65
C GLN A 164 -14.28 -2.56 17.49
N GLY A 165 -14.62 -1.44 16.85
CA GLY A 165 -14.99 -0.21 17.52
C GLY A 165 -16.41 -0.17 18.06
N ASN A 166 -16.65 0.80 18.93
CA ASN A 166 -17.93 1.05 19.57
C ASN A 166 -18.50 2.44 19.23
N GLU A 167 -17.70 3.34 18.65
CA GLU A 167 -18.15 4.67 18.25
C GLU A 167 -19.07 4.60 17.03
N ILE A 168 -20.01 5.54 16.94
CA ILE A 168 -20.86 5.69 15.76
C ILE A 168 -20.10 6.52 14.73
N LEU A 169 -20.10 6.07 13.47
CA LEU A 169 -19.53 6.84 12.37
C LEU A 169 -20.15 8.25 12.34
N PRO A 170 -19.34 9.31 12.17
CA PRO A 170 -19.87 10.65 11.99
C PRO A 170 -20.73 10.72 10.74
N ALA A 171 -21.71 11.64 10.73
CA ALA A 171 -22.45 11.94 9.51
C ALA A 171 -21.49 12.30 8.37
N GLN A 172 -21.81 11.90 7.14
CA GLN A 172 -20.92 12.02 5.99
C GLN A 172 -20.42 13.46 5.74
N ALA A 173 -21.26 14.46 6.00
CA ALA A 173 -20.91 15.88 5.90
C ALA A 173 -19.81 16.31 6.89
N ALA A 174 -19.64 15.61 8.02
CA ALA A 174 -18.67 15.90 9.06
C ALA A 174 -17.41 15.01 8.98
N LEU A 175 -17.32 14.10 8.00
CA LEU A 175 -16.14 13.24 7.83
C LEU A 175 -14.93 14.10 7.47
N GLY A 176 -15.01 14.99 6.47
CA GLY A 176 -13.88 15.82 6.01
C GLY A 176 -13.24 16.72 7.07
N ASP A 177 -13.95 16.99 8.17
CA ASP A 177 -13.47 17.84 9.26
C ASP A 177 -12.51 17.12 10.22
N LYS A 178 -12.57 15.79 10.32
CA LYS A 178 -11.65 15.03 11.18
C LYS A 178 -10.43 14.55 10.40
N ASN A 179 -9.26 14.68 11.03
CA ASN A 179 -7.97 14.32 10.44
C ASN A 179 -7.90 12.86 9.93
N GLU A 180 -8.57 11.93 10.61
CA GLU A 180 -8.64 10.51 10.25
C GLU A 180 -9.40 10.25 8.93
N PHE A 181 -10.25 11.18 8.49
CA PHE A 181 -10.99 11.07 7.23
C PHE A 181 -10.47 12.01 6.11
N ARG A 182 -9.54 12.92 6.43
CA ARG A 182 -8.92 13.81 5.42
C ARG A 182 -8.14 13.05 4.34
N ASN A 183 -7.67 11.85 4.68
CA ASN A 183 -6.85 11.03 3.79
C ASN A 183 -7.65 10.22 2.74
N PHE A 184 -9.00 10.31 2.73
CA PHE A 184 -9.81 9.60 1.72
C PHE A 184 -9.92 10.35 0.38
N ASP A 185 -9.47 11.60 0.30
CA ASP A 185 -9.14 12.23 -0.98
C ASP A 185 -7.75 11.74 -1.44
N HIS A 186 -7.73 10.65 -2.21
CA HIS A 186 -6.50 10.07 -2.76
C HIS A 186 -5.64 11.08 -3.53
N LYS A 187 -6.23 12.09 -4.19
CA LYS A 187 -5.46 13.11 -4.93
C LYS A 187 -4.77 14.08 -3.97
N ALA A 188 -5.48 14.52 -2.94
CA ALA A 188 -4.89 15.36 -1.90
C ALA A 188 -3.80 14.62 -1.13
N LEU A 189 -4.06 13.37 -0.74
CA LEU A 189 -3.09 12.51 -0.05
C LEU A 189 -1.83 12.30 -0.91
N PHE A 190 -1.98 11.96 -2.19
CA PHE A 190 -0.85 11.80 -3.10
C PHE A 190 -0.04 13.09 -3.25
N LYS A 191 -0.71 14.25 -3.36
CA LYS A 191 -0.05 15.55 -3.43
C LYS A 191 0.74 15.87 -2.17
N ASP A 192 0.21 15.53 -1.00
CA ASP A 192 0.87 15.78 0.28
C ASP A 192 2.05 14.83 0.51
N ILE A 193 1.95 13.57 0.08
CA ILE A 193 3.09 12.62 0.05
C ILE A 193 4.22 13.19 -0.81
N ASN A 194 3.92 13.67 -2.01
CA ASN A 194 4.94 14.20 -2.90
C ASN A 194 5.59 15.49 -2.38
N ARG A 195 4.81 16.36 -1.73
CA ARG A 195 5.35 17.54 -1.04
C ARG A 195 6.27 17.17 0.12
N ALA A 196 5.87 16.20 0.95
CA ALA A 196 6.68 15.73 2.07
C ALA A 196 8.01 15.13 1.57
N ASN A 197 7.96 14.26 0.57
CA ASN A 197 9.16 13.66 -0.04
C ASN A 197 10.09 14.72 -0.62
N SER A 198 9.54 15.75 -1.27
CA SER A 198 10.34 16.86 -1.82
C SER A 198 11.06 17.67 -0.73
N ARG A 199 10.46 17.80 0.45
CA ARG A 199 11.08 18.49 1.60
C ARG A 199 12.20 17.66 2.23
N LEU A 200 11.97 16.36 2.40
CA LEU A 200 12.97 15.44 2.96
C LEU A 200 14.22 15.37 2.08
N LEU A 201 14.04 15.32 0.75
CA LEU A 201 15.17 15.34 -0.20
C LEU A 201 15.98 16.63 -0.08
N ARG A 202 15.32 17.80 0.00
CA ARG A 202 16.01 19.09 0.19
C ARG A 202 16.78 19.16 1.50
N GLN A 203 16.21 18.67 2.59
CA GLN A 203 16.88 18.62 3.89
C GLN A 203 18.07 17.68 3.89
N ALA A 204 17.98 16.54 3.18
CA ALA A 204 19.10 15.62 3.02
C ALA A 204 20.24 16.26 2.20
N ASP A 205 19.92 16.99 1.13
CA ASP A 205 20.90 17.72 0.33
C ASP A 205 21.57 18.83 1.14
N GLU A 206 20.79 19.62 1.90
CA GLU A 206 21.29 20.69 2.79
C GLU A 206 22.23 20.14 3.88
N ASN A 207 21.92 18.97 4.45
CA ASN A 207 22.76 18.32 5.45
C ASN A 207 24.00 17.65 4.84
N ALA A 208 23.95 17.23 3.58
CA ALA A 208 25.11 16.69 2.86
C ALA A 208 26.12 17.78 2.47
N ASP A 209 25.63 18.98 2.16
CA ASP A 209 26.47 20.15 1.84
C ASP A 209 27.04 20.85 3.09
N ASN A 210 26.52 20.55 4.29
CA ASN A 210 27.04 21.07 5.54
C ASN A 210 27.01 20.00 6.65
N PRO A 211 27.92 19.01 6.59
CA PRO A 211 28.02 18.01 7.65
C PRO A 211 28.54 18.67 8.93
N GLU A 212 27.74 18.64 9.99
CA GLU A 212 28.20 18.98 11.36
C GLU A 212 29.35 18.08 11.82
#